data_AF-A0A7S2GVN9-F1
#
_entry.id   AF-A0A7S2GVN9-F1
#
_cell.length_a   1.000
_cell.length_b   1.000
_cell.length_c   1.000
_cell.angle_alpha   90.00
_cell.angle_beta   90.00
_cell.angle_gamma   90.00
#
_symmetry.space_group_name_H-M   'P 1'
#
loop_
_entity.id
_entity.type
_entity.pdbx_description
1 polymer ?
#
loop_
_entity_poly.entity_id
_entity_poly.type
_entity_poly.pdbx_seq_one_letter_code
_entity_poly.pdbx_strand_id
1 'polypeptide(L)'
;AIEEAAAKIKVAAEARSAGSDLLILARTDARTTYGLDEALRRAEAYARAGADVLFVESPESEQEMERICKALSSTELSLMVNVVEGGKTPVLSKERYAEMGYQLAIYPATAFLAAGRGMEAVYGHLKATGSSTGVESELTDFMTFSRTMGFERVWQFDKDHADYVPEKTGS
;
A
#
# COMPACT_ATOMS: atom_id res chain seq x y z
N ALA A 1 -12.74 9.83 19.46
CA ALA A 1 -12.12 9.40 20.74
C ALA A 1 -11.61 7.96 20.63
N ILE A 2 -10.87 7.41 21.61
CA ILE A 2 -10.37 6.01 21.55
C ILE A 2 -11.54 5.04 21.42
N GLU A 3 -12.58 5.27 22.23
CA GLU A 3 -13.79 4.44 22.35
C GLU A 3 -14.56 4.40 21.03
N GLU A 4 -14.66 5.54 20.35
CA GLU A 4 -15.34 5.64 19.07
C GLU A 4 -14.62 4.84 17.97
N ALA A 5 -13.29 4.94 17.89
CA ALA A 5 -12.51 4.18 16.92
C ALA A 5 -12.51 2.68 17.23
N ALA A 6 -12.39 2.30 18.51
CA ALA A 6 -12.51 0.92 18.96
C ALA A 6 -13.90 0.34 18.65
N ALA A 7 -14.97 1.10 18.83
CA ALA A 7 -16.33 0.66 18.47
C ALA A 7 -16.47 0.38 16.96
N LYS A 8 -15.87 1.21 16.10
CA LYS A 8 -15.86 0.97 14.64
C LYS A 8 -15.13 -0.33 14.28
N ILE A 9 -13.98 -0.58 14.91
CA ILE A 9 -13.21 -1.82 14.71
C ILE A 9 -14.01 -3.04 15.17
N LYS A 10 -14.64 -2.95 16.34
CA LYS A 10 -15.49 -4.02 16.87
C LYS A 10 -16.64 -4.34 15.92
N VAL A 11 -17.35 -3.33 15.43
CA VAL A 11 -18.45 -3.53 14.47
C VAL A 11 -17.93 -4.14 13.17
N ALA A 12 -16.77 -3.72 12.67
CA ALA A 12 -16.15 -4.33 11.48
C ALA A 12 -15.81 -5.81 11.73
N ALA A 13 -15.27 -6.14 12.91
CA ALA A 13 -14.93 -7.52 13.29
C ALA A 13 -16.15 -8.41 13.44
N GLU A 14 -17.23 -7.89 14.04
CA GLU A 14 -18.50 -8.61 14.18
C GLU A 14 -19.24 -8.77 12.84
N ALA A 15 -19.14 -7.79 11.93
CA ALA A 15 -19.75 -7.85 10.61
C ALA A 15 -19.01 -8.78 9.63
N ARG A 16 -17.76 -9.14 9.92
CA ARG A 16 -16.98 -10.06 9.09
C ARG A 16 -17.66 -11.44 9.07
N SER A 17 -17.97 -11.93 7.87
CA SER A 17 -18.55 -13.25 7.69
C SER A 17 -17.62 -14.34 8.24
N ALA A 18 -18.19 -15.30 8.97
CA ALA A 18 -17.43 -16.45 9.46
C ALA A 18 -16.78 -17.19 8.28
N GLY A 19 -15.48 -17.49 8.39
CA GLY A 19 -14.71 -18.15 7.33
C GLY A 19 -14.21 -17.24 6.20
N SER A 20 -14.36 -15.91 6.32
CA SER A 20 -13.75 -14.95 5.40
C SER A 20 -12.25 -14.75 5.69
N ASP A 21 -11.45 -14.70 4.63
CA ASP A 21 -10.02 -14.33 4.69
C ASP A 21 -9.79 -12.80 4.83
N LEU A 22 -10.84 -12.02 5.05
CA LEU A 22 -10.75 -10.56 5.23
C LEU A 22 -10.05 -10.22 6.54
N LEU A 23 -8.96 -9.46 6.48
CA LEU A 23 -8.25 -8.93 7.65
C LEU A 23 -8.71 -7.50 7.99
N ILE A 24 -8.79 -7.19 9.28
CA ILE A 24 -9.09 -5.88 9.84
C ILE A 24 -7.81 -5.26 10.35
N LEU A 25 -7.33 -4.27 9.60
CA LEU A 25 -6.19 -3.45 9.99
C LEU A 25 -6.66 -2.20 10.72
N ALA A 26 -6.17 -2.01 11.95
CA ALA A 26 -6.46 -0.85 12.75
C ALA A 26 -5.28 0.14 12.74
N ARG A 27 -5.52 1.33 12.17
CA ARG A 27 -4.56 2.43 12.07
C ARG A 27 -4.79 3.47 13.16
N THR A 28 -3.70 3.98 13.73
CA THR A 28 -3.72 5.17 14.59
C THR A 28 -2.71 6.22 14.13
N ASP A 29 -3.20 7.43 13.86
CA ASP A 29 -2.40 8.62 13.52
C ASP A 29 -2.04 9.46 14.76
N ALA A 30 -2.37 8.97 15.95
CA ALA A 30 -2.28 9.74 17.19
C ALA A 30 -0.84 10.13 17.56
N ARG A 31 0.17 9.43 17.03
CA ARG A 31 1.57 9.68 17.36
C ARG A 31 1.96 11.13 17.07
N THR A 32 1.61 11.67 15.91
CA THR A 32 2.02 13.03 15.50
C THR A 32 1.36 14.13 16.34
N THR A 33 0.11 13.94 16.77
CA THR A 33 -0.66 14.97 17.47
C THR A 33 -0.62 14.85 18.98
N TYR A 34 -0.57 13.63 19.50
CA TYR A 34 -0.73 13.31 20.93
C TYR A 34 0.46 12.56 21.53
N GLY A 35 1.48 12.25 20.72
CA GLY A 35 2.66 11.52 21.15
C GLY A 35 2.50 10.00 21.12
N LEU A 36 3.63 9.31 21.30
CA LEU A 36 3.71 7.87 21.13
C LEU A 36 2.89 7.09 22.17
N ASP A 37 2.87 7.53 23.43
CA ASP A 37 2.13 6.83 24.50
C ASP A 37 0.63 6.75 24.22
N GLU A 38 0.06 7.83 23.70
CA GLU A 38 -1.35 7.85 23.30
C GLU A 38 -1.61 6.96 22.09
N ALA A 39 -0.67 6.90 21.15
CA ALA A 39 -0.77 6.00 20.01
C ALA A 39 -0.74 4.53 20.44
N LEU A 40 0.11 4.17 21.41
CA LEU A 40 0.17 2.81 21.98
C LEU A 40 -1.12 2.44 22.71
N ARG A 41 -1.65 3.32 23.58
CA ARG A 41 -2.94 3.10 24.26
C ARG A 41 -4.07 2.82 23.28
N ARG A 42 -4.09 3.54 22.15
CA ARG A 42 -5.06 3.33 21.06
C ARG A 42 -4.85 2.00 20.37
N ALA A 43 -3.63 1.68 19.97
CA ALA A 43 -3.32 0.40 19.31
C ALA A 43 -3.70 -0.80 20.19
N GLU A 44 -3.44 -0.76 21.50
CA GLU A 44 -3.89 -1.79 22.44
C GLU A 44 -5.43 -1.87 22.54
N ALA A 45 -6.12 -0.73 22.57
CA ALA A 45 -7.59 -0.71 22.56
C ALA A 45 -8.15 -1.29 21.26
N TYR A 46 -7.48 -1.06 20.14
CA TYR A 46 -7.86 -1.58 18.83
C TYR A 46 -7.63 -3.09 18.74
N ALA A 47 -6.55 -3.60 19.33
CA ALA A 47 -6.33 -5.04 19.48
C ALA A 47 -7.47 -5.70 20.27
N ARG A 48 -7.84 -5.12 21.42
CA ARG A 48 -8.98 -5.61 22.22
C ARG A 48 -10.33 -5.51 21.51
N ALA A 49 -10.45 -4.62 20.53
CA ALA A 49 -11.66 -4.46 19.73
C ALA A 49 -11.78 -5.49 18.59
N GLY A 50 -10.78 -6.34 18.37
CA GLY A 50 -10.81 -7.41 17.36
C GLY A 50 -10.12 -7.06 16.05
N ALA A 51 -9.14 -6.14 16.06
CA ALA A 51 -8.24 -5.98 14.92
C ALA A 51 -7.35 -7.23 14.75
N ASP A 52 -6.95 -7.53 13.51
CA ASP A 52 -5.98 -8.60 13.20
C ASP A 52 -4.57 -8.03 12.94
N VAL A 53 -4.50 -6.77 12.50
CA VAL A 53 -3.24 -6.05 12.21
C VAL A 53 -3.28 -4.68 12.85
N LEU A 54 -2.18 -4.27 13.47
CA LEU A 54 -2.01 -2.93 14.05
C LEU A 54 -1.05 -2.09 13.22
N PHE A 55 -1.38 -0.81 13.07
CA PHE A 55 -0.57 0.16 12.36
C PHE A 55 -0.49 1.45 13.17
N VAL A 56 0.66 1.69 13.80
CA VAL A 56 0.98 2.96 14.45
C VAL A 56 1.70 3.85 13.43
N GLU A 57 1.03 4.92 13.01
CA GLU A 57 1.54 5.77 11.94
C GLU A 57 2.60 6.77 12.42
N SER A 58 3.54 7.07 11.53
CA SER A 58 4.59 8.11 11.68
C SER A 58 5.56 7.96 12.86
N PRO A 59 6.04 6.77 13.27
CA PRO A 59 7.17 6.72 14.21
C PRO A 59 8.36 7.51 13.62
N GLU A 60 9.05 8.33 14.43
CA GLU A 60 10.10 9.25 13.92
C GLU A 60 11.53 8.74 14.15
N SER A 61 11.71 7.59 14.79
CA SER A 61 13.03 7.00 15.00
C SER A 61 12.97 5.48 15.13
N GLU A 62 14.11 4.81 14.91
CA GLU A 62 14.22 3.37 15.16
C GLU A 62 13.88 3.02 16.62
N GLN A 63 14.21 3.87 17.58
CA GLN A 63 13.89 3.64 18.99
C GLN A 63 12.38 3.66 19.25
N GLU A 64 11.64 4.56 18.59
CA GLU A 64 10.18 4.54 18.65
C GLU A 64 9.61 3.27 18.01
N MET A 65 10.18 2.85 16.88
CA MET A 65 9.78 1.64 16.16
C MET A 65 9.97 0.37 16.99
N GLU A 66 11.13 0.22 17.63
CA GLU A 66 11.43 -0.87 18.58
C GLU A 66 10.48 -0.82 19.77
N ARG A 67 10.21 0.38 20.30
CA ARG A 67 9.28 0.56 21.42
C ARG A 67 7.86 0.15 21.06
N ILE A 68 7.39 0.48 19.85
CA ILE A 68 6.07 0.05 19.34
C ILE A 68 5.99 -1.47 19.32
N CYS A 69 6.96 -2.13 18.69
CA CYS A 69 6.98 -3.59 18.58
C CYS A 69 7.01 -4.25 19.95
N LYS A 70 7.87 -3.76 20.85
CA LYS A 70 7.96 -4.27 22.22
C LYS A 70 6.66 -4.08 23.00
N ALA A 71 6.06 -2.89 22.96
CA ALA A 71 4.85 -2.58 23.71
C ALA A 71 3.64 -3.41 23.23
N LEU A 72 3.53 -3.63 21.93
CA LEU A 72 2.41 -4.35 21.33
C LEU A 72 2.65 -5.87 21.19
N SER A 73 3.84 -6.37 21.54
CA SER A 73 4.18 -7.80 21.46
C SER A 73 3.19 -8.71 22.18
N SER A 74 2.65 -8.27 23.33
CA SER A 74 1.67 -9.03 24.12
C SER A 74 0.31 -9.18 23.45
N THR A 75 0.04 -8.43 22.37
CA THR A 75 -1.19 -8.56 21.60
C THR A 75 -1.17 -9.77 20.66
N GLU A 76 0.02 -10.32 20.36
CA GLU A 76 0.24 -11.39 19.36
C GLU A 76 -0.23 -11.02 17.94
N LEU A 77 -0.63 -9.76 17.70
CA LEU A 77 -1.09 -9.29 16.39
C LEU A 77 0.08 -8.88 15.50
N SER A 78 -0.14 -8.98 14.19
CA SER A 78 0.83 -8.50 13.20
C SER A 78 0.92 -6.98 13.23
N LEU A 79 2.14 -6.46 13.14
CA LEU A 79 2.43 -5.04 13.07
C LEU A 79 2.84 -4.65 11.65
N MET A 80 2.24 -3.56 11.17
CA MET A 80 2.55 -2.95 9.88
C MET A 80 3.34 -1.65 10.08
N VAL A 81 4.36 -1.46 9.23
CA VAL A 81 5.06 -0.19 9.03
C VAL A 81 4.71 0.41 7.67
N ASN A 82 4.49 1.73 7.65
CA ASN A 82 4.33 2.51 6.43
C ASN A 82 5.63 3.23 6.09
N VAL A 83 6.18 2.94 4.92
CA VAL A 83 7.46 3.49 4.45
C VAL A 83 7.19 4.48 3.32
N VAL A 84 7.47 5.75 3.56
CA VAL A 84 7.27 6.84 2.60
C VAL A 84 8.57 7.61 2.45
N GLU A 85 9.09 7.72 1.23
CA GLU A 85 10.30 8.47 0.92
C GLU A 85 10.14 9.95 1.28
N GLY A 86 11.10 10.50 2.03
CA GLY A 86 11.04 11.88 2.53
C GLY A 86 10.01 12.09 3.66
N GLY A 87 9.38 11.01 4.13
CA GLY A 87 8.51 11.02 5.30
C GLY A 87 9.27 11.08 6.62
N LYS A 88 8.51 10.98 7.72
CA LYS A 88 9.02 11.00 9.09
C LYS A 88 9.63 9.67 9.55
N THR A 89 9.14 8.57 8.99
CA THR A 89 9.54 7.22 9.40
C THR A 89 10.84 6.81 8.74
N PRO A 90 11.84 6.35 9.52
CA PRO A 90 13.09 5.84 8.96
C PRO A 90 12.86 4.73 7.94
N VAL A 91 13.51 4.86 6.79
CA VAL A 91 13.55 3.83 5.75
C VAL A 91 14.66 2.84 6.12
N LEU A 92 14.29 1.61 6.43
CA LEU A 92 15.20 0.53 6.86
C LEU A 92 15.09 -0.67 5.91
N SER A 93 15.99 -1.63 6.08
CA SER A 93 15.89 -2.90 5.37
C SER A 93 14.76 -3.77 5.91
N LYS A 94 14.29 -4.72 5.09
CA LYS A 94 13.33 -5.75 5.50
C LYS A 94 13.82 -6.51 6.74
N GLU A 95 15.10 -6.86 6.77
CA GLU A 95 15.73 -7.60 7.86
C GLU A 95 15.65 -6.81 9.16
N ARG A 96 15.92 -5.51 9.09
CA ARG A 96 15.86 -4.62 10.25
C ARG A 96 14.43 -4.48 10.79
N TYR A 97 13.43 -4.37 9.90
CA TYR A 97 12.03 -4.37 10.33
C TYR A 97 11.61 -5.69 11.00
N ALA A 98 12.06 -6.82 10.44
CA ALA A 98 11.78 -8.14 10.99
C ALA A 98 12.45 -8.35 12.36
N GLU A 99 13.70 -7.90 12.54
CA GLU A 99 14.41 -7.93 13.83
C GLU A 99 13.67 -7.15 14.93
N MET A 100 13.06 -6.01 14.59
CA MET A 100 12.26 -5.22 15.54
C MET A 100 10.95 -5.92 15.93
N GLY A 101 10.38 -6.70 15.00
CA GLY A 101 9.11 -7.40 15.20
C GLY A 101 7.96 -6.93 14.30
N TYR A 102 8.22 -6.19 13.22
CA TYR A 102 7.22 -5.93 12.17
C TYR A 102 7.08 -7.13 11.24
N GLN A 103 5.85 -7.43 10.82
CA GLN A 103 5.54 -8.52 9.88
C GLN A 103 5.14 -8.00 8.50
N LEU A 104 4.71 -6.74 8.41
CA LEU A 104 4.24 -6.11 7.17
C LEU A 104 4.92 -4.75 6.97
N ALA A 105 5.37 -4.48 5.75
CA ALA A 105 5.84 -3.18 5.33
C ALA A 105 5.12 -2.79 4.03
N ILE A 106 4.59 -1.57 3.98
CA ILE A 106 3.99 -1.01 2.77
C ILE A 106 4.82 0.15 2.25
N TYR A 107 4.88 0.27 0.93
CA TYR A 107 5.66 1.28 0.20
C TYR A 107 4.72 2.05 -0.74
N PRO A 108 3.74 2.81 -0.19
CA PRO A 108 2.64 3.33 -1.00
C PRO A 108 3.08 4.40 -2.01
N ALA A 109 4.20 5.08 -1.75
CA ALA A 109 4.65 6.21 -2.58
C ALA A 109 5.80 5.85 -3.53
N THR A 110 6.65 4.88 -3.21
CA THR A 110 7.93 4.63 -3.89
C THR A 110 7.80 4.54 -5.41
N ALA A 111 6.93 3.65 -5.90
CA ALA A 111 6.72 3.45 -7.34
C ALA A 111 6.01 4.64 -7.99
N PHE A 112 5.06 5.25 -7.28
CA PHE A 112 4.32 6.41 -7.77
C PHE A 112 5.22 7.65 -7.94
N LEU A 113 6.12 7.91 -6.99
CA LEU A 113 7.09 8.99 -7.06
C LEU A 113 8.08 8.78 -8.21
N ALA A 114 8.56 7.55 -8.40
CA ALA A 114 9.40 7.20 -9.54
C ALA A 114 8.68 7.41 -10.88
N ALA A 115 7.42 6.98 -10.97
CA ALA A 115 6.59 7.19 -12.15
C ALA A 115 6.38 8.69 -12.44
N GLY A 116 6.07 9.49 -11.41
CA GLY A 116 5.94 10.94 -11.52
C GLY A 116 7.20 11.60 -12.08
N ARG A 117 8.38 11.20 -11.59
CA ARG A 117 9.67 11.70 -12.08
C ARG A 117 9.91 11.33 -13.55
N GLY A 118 9.55 10.11 -13.95
CA GLY A 118 9.62 9.69 -15.36
C GLY A 118 8.70 10.50 -16.26
N MET A 119 7.45 10.75 -15.82
CA MET A 119 6.49 11.59 -16.55
C MET A 119 7.00 13.03 -16.71
N GLU A 120 7.55 13.63 -15.65
CA GLU A 120 8.14 14.97 -15.72
C GLU A 120 9.26 15.07 -16.76
N ALA A 121 10.16 14.08 -16.79
CA ALA A 121 11.27 14.05 -17.74
C ALA A 121 10.76 13.96 -19.19
N VAL A 122 9.82 13.05 -19.47
CA VAL A 122 9.25 12.86 -20.81
C VAL A 122 8.48 14.11 -21.27
N TYR A 123 7.59 14.65 -20.44
CA TYR A 123 6.80 15.83 -20.81
C TYR A 123 7.63 17.11 -20.85
N GLY A 124 8.65 17.23 -20.01
CA GLY A 124 9.62 18.32 -20.06
C GLY A 124 10.36 18.35 -21.40
N HIS A 125 10.85 17.19 -21.86
CA HIS A 125 11.51 17.05 -23.15
C HIS A 125 10.59 17.39 -24.32
N LEU A 126 9.37 16.83 -24.32
CA LEU A 126 8.35 17.13 -25.33
C LEU A 126 8.03 18.61 -25.41
N LYS A 127 7.88 19.28 -24.26
CA LYS A 127 7.61 20.73 -24.20
C LYS A 127 8.77 21.55 -24.76
N ALA A 128 10.02 21.14 -24.52
CA ALA A 128 11.20 21.89 -24.95
C ALA A 128 11.53 21.68 -26.44
N THR A 129 11.30 20.49 -26.98
CA THR A 129 11.78 20.10 -28.32
C THR A 129 10.67 19.91 -29.35
N GLY A 130 9.42 19.72 -28.89
CA GLY A 130 8.31 19.34 -29.75
C GLY A 130 8.36 17.89 -30.26
N SER A 131 9.27 17.05 -29.76
CA SER A 131 9.45 15.66 -30.20
C SER A 131 9.76 14.72 -29.02
N SER A 132 9.43 13.44 -29.14
CA SER A 132 9.86 12.39 -28.21
C SER A 132 11.24 11.82 -28.55
N THR A 133 11.78 12.14 -29.73
CA THR A 133 13.11 11.68 -30.15
C THR A 133 14.18 12.21 -29.20
N GLY A 134 15.07 11.33 -28.74
CA GLY A 134 16.19 11.70 -27.87
C GLY A 134 15.82 11.96 -26.41
N VAL A 135 14.64 11.52 -25.95
CA VAL A 135 14.31 11.57 -24.52
C VAL A 135 15.30 10.69 -23.73
N GLU A 136 15.90 11.26 -22.70
CA GLU A 136 16.94 10.58 -21.89
C GLU A 136 16.36 9.56 -20.89
N SER A 137 15.04 9.53 -20.72
CA SER A 137 14.38 8.56 -19.87
C SER A 137 14.39 7.16 -20.49
N GLU A 138 14.66 6.13 -19.67
CA GLU A 138 14.55 4.74 -20.09
C GLU A 138 13.07 4.40 -20.37
N LEU A 139 12.71 4.41 -21.66
CA LEU A 139 11.40 3.95 -22.11
C LEU A 139 11.43 2.43 -22.31
N THR A 140 10.43 1.75 -21.77
CA THR A 140 10.20 0.35 -22.12
C THR A 140 9.72 0.26 -23.56
N ASP A 141 10.23 -0.72 -24.31
CA ASP A 141 9.72 -1.04 -25.64
C ASP A 141 8.20 -1.27 -25.61
N PHE A 142 7.49 -0.71 -26.59
CA PHE A 142 6.03 -0.71 -26.62
C PHE A 142 5.44 -2.13 -26.60
N MET A 143 6.03 -3.05 -27.36
CA MET A 143 5.55 -4.44 -27.42
C MET A 143 5.82 -5.18 -26.11
N THR A 144 6.95 -4.89 -25.47
CA THR A 144 7.28 -5.42 -24.15
C THR A 144 6.30 -4.93 -23.10
N PHE A 145 6.00 -3.63 -23.07
CA PHE A 145 5.02 -3.07 -22.15
C PHE A 145 3.60 -3.61 -22.41
N SER A 146 3.21 -3.77 -23.68
CA SER A 146 1.92 -4.36 -24.06
C SER A 146 1.75 -5.79 -23.53
N ARG A 147 2.81 -6.62 -23.63
CA ARG A 147 2.82 -7.97 -23.05
C ARG A 147 2.68 -7.93 -21.52
N THR A 148 3.40 -7.03 -20.85
CA THR A 148 3.28 -6.85 -19.39
C THR A 148 1.85 -6.49 -18.97
N MET A 149 1.14 -5.69 -19.77
CA MET A 149 -0.27 -5.35 -19.54
C MET A 149 -1.25 -6.50 -19.86
N GLY A 150 -0.77 -7.62 -20.39
CA GLY A 150 -1.58 -8.80 -20.71
C GLY A 150 -2.27 -8.76 -22.08
N PHE A 151 -1.84 -7.87 -23.00
CA PHE A 151 -2.44 -7.78 -24.35
C PHE A 151 -2.31 -9.06 -25.16
N GLU A 152 -1.34 -9.92 -24.85
CA GLU A 152 -1.20 -11.23 -25.50
C GLU A 152 -2.45 -12.10 -25.34
N ARG A 153 -3.11 -12.04 -24.18
CA ARG A 153 -4.39 -12.74 -23.96
C ARG A 153 -5.50 -12.16 -24.82
N VAL A 154 -5.51 -10.84 -25.02
CA VAL A 154 -6.52 -10.16 -25.85
C VAL A 154 -6.34 -10.54 -27.30
N TRP A 155 -5.12 -10.47 -27.84
CA TRP A 155 -4.85 -10.86 -29.23
C TRP A 155 -5.15 -12.34 -29.49
N GLN A 156 -4.85 -13.22 -28.53
CA GLN A 156 -5.16 -14.63 -28.63
C GLN A 156 -6.69 -14.86 -28.63
N PHE A 157 -7.42 -14.19 -27.75
CA PHE A 157 -8.88 -14.23 -27.74
C PHE A 157 -9.47 -13.75 -29.07
N ASP A 158 -9.01 -12.61 -29.60
CA ASP A 158 -9.48 -12.09 -30.89
C ASP A 158 -9.24 -13.08 -32.04
N LYS A 159 -8.08 -13.74 -32.04
CA LYS A 159 -7.73 -14.76 -33.02
C LYS A 159 -8.64 -15.98 -32.94
N ASP A 160 -8.93 -16.46 -31.72
CA ASP A 160 -9.79 -17.63 -31.49
C ASP A 160 -11.27 -17.36 -31.82
N HIS A 161 -11.66 -16.07 -31.86
CA HIS A 161 -13.03 -15.62 -32.16
C HIS A 161 -13.14 -14.81 -33.46
N ALA A 162 -12.14 -14.89 -34.34
CA ALA A 162 -12.08 -14.10 -35.57
C ALA A 162 -13.28 -14.33 -36.53
N ASP A 163 -13.94 -15.48 -36.43
CA ASP A 163 -15.12 -15.86 -37.24
C ASP A 163 -16.46 -15.44 -36.61
N TYR A 164 -16.45 -14.76 -35.44
CA TYR A 164 -17.68 -14.30 -34.79
C TYR A 164 -18.33 -13.16 -35.60
N VAL A 165 -19.42 -13.47 -36.29
CA VAL A 165 -20.33 -12.48 -36.89
C VAL A 165 -21.48 -12.28 -35.91
N PRO A 166 -21.63 -11.09 -35.29
CA PRO A 166 -22.78 -10.85 -34.41
C PRO A 166 -24.07 -11.00 -35.22
N GLU A 167 -25.02 -11.80 -34.72
CA GLU A 167 -26.34 -11.92 -35.31
C GLU A 167 -26.93 -10.52 -35.46
N LYS A 168 -27.31 -10.15 -36.69
CA LYS A 168 -28.11 -8.95 -36.92
C LYS A 168 -29.43 -9.16 -36.19
N THR A 169 -29.60 -8.49 -35.05
CA THR A 169 -30.91 -8.34 -34.43
C THR A 169 -31.84 -7.69 -35.45
N GLY A 170 -32.76 -8.49 -35.96
CA GLY A 170 -33.71 -8.10 -37.00
C GLY A 170 -34.57 -6.92 -36.56
N SER A 171 -34.66 -5.92 -37.44
CA SER A 171 -35.72 -4.91 -37.45
C SER A 171 -36.90 -5.38 -38.28
#